data_AF-D7P2J1-F1
#
_entry.id   AF-D7P2J1-F1
#
_cell.length_a   1.000
_cell.length_b   1.000
_cell.length_c   1.000
_cell.angle_alpha   90.00
_cell.angle_beta   90.00
_cell.angle_gamma   90.00
#
_symmetry.space_group_name_H-M   'P 1'
#
loop_
_entity.id
_entity.type
_entity.pdbx_description
1 polymer ?
#
loop_
_entity_poly.entity_id
_entity_poly.type
_entity_poly.pdbx_seq_one_letter_code
_entity_poly.pdbx_strand_id
1 'polypeptide(L)' 'PLLKIINSSFVDLPAPSSLSSWWNFGSLLGVCLGVQILTGLFLAMHYTSDTATAFNSVTHICRDVNYGWLLRYLHAN' A
#
# COMPACT_ATOMS: atom_id res chain seq x y z
N PRO A 1 -0.81 -27.38 -6.73
CA PRO A 1 -0.28 -27.02 -5.38
C PRO A 1 -0.65 -25.58 -4.98
N LEU A 2 -0.32 -24.57 -5.79
CA LEU A 2 -0.62 -23.15 -5.50
C LEU A 2 -2.12 -22.88 -5.34
N LEU A 3 -2.95 -23.35 -6.27
CA LEU A 3 -4.40 -23.19 -6.20
C LEU A 3 -5.02 -23.83 -4.95
N LYS A 4 -4.45 -24.94 -4.47
CA LYS A 4 -4.91 -25.60 -3.24
C LYS A 4 -4.71 -24.71 -2.01
N ILE A 5 -3.58 -24.01 -1.93
CA ILE A 5 -3.25 -23.07 -0.85
C ILE A 5 -4.21 -21.88 -0.86
N ILE A 6 -4.47 -21.30 -2.04
CA ILE A 6 -5.43 -20.20 -2.18
C ILE A 6 -6.83 -20.67 -1.76
N ASN A 7 -7.26 -21.84 -2.22
CA ASN A 7 -8.58 -22.36 -1.93
C ASN A 7 -8.80 -22.58 -0.43
N SER A 8 -7.89 -23.27 0.25
CA SER A 8 -8.02 -23.58 1.68
C SER A 8 -7.95 -22.36 2.60
N SER A 9 -7.27 -21.29 2.16
CA SER A 9 -6.99 -20.13 3.00
C SER A 9 -7.87 -18.92 2.69
N PHE A 10 -8.53 -18.88 1.52
CA PHE A 10 -9.26 -17.70 1.05
C PHE A 10 -10.69 -17.99 0.58
N VAL A 11 -10.97 -19.19 0.06
CA VAL A 11 -12.29 -19.55 -0.49
C VAL A 11 -13.05 -20.46 0.46
N ASP A 12 -12.52 -21.65 0.71
CA ASP A 12 -13.15 -22.69 1.53
C ASP A 12 -12.66 -22.65 2.99
N LEU A 13 -12.30 -21.46 3.48
CA LEU A 13 -11.89 -21.27 4.87
C LEU A 13 -13.13 -21.34 5.79
N PRO A 14 -13.18 -22.27 6.77
CA PRO A 14 -14.27 -22.30 7.74
C PRO A 14 -14.13 -21.13 8.73
N ALA A 15 -14.99 -20.12 8.59
CA ALA A 15 -15.06 -18.99 9.50
C ALA A 15 -16.34 -19.06 10.36
N PRO A 16 -16.30 -18.67 11.65
CA PRO A 16 -17.49 -18.64 12.49
C PRO A 16 -18.50 -17.60 11.98
N SER A 17 -19.80 -17.85 12.15
CA SER A 17 -20.84 -16.93 11.67
C SER A 17 -21.00 -15.66 12.52
N SER A 18 -20.48 -15.65 13.75
CA SER A 18 -20.61 -14.57 14.73
C SER A 18 -19.41 -13.60 14.76
N LEU A 19 -18.74 -13.40 13.62
CA LEU A 19 -17.62 -12.45 13.53
C LEU A 19 -18.10 -11.01 13.74
N SER A 20 -17.41 -10.28 14.62
CA SER A 20 -17.62 -8.85 14.83
C SER A 20 -16.82 -8.02 13.82
N SER A 21 -17.08 -6.70 13.76
CA SER A 21 -16.37 -5.77 12.88
C SER A 21 -14.85 -5.76 13.10
N TRP A 22 -14.38 -6.12 14.30
CA TRP A 22 -12.95 -6.19 14.65
C TRP A 22 -12.15 -7.18 13.79
N TRP A 23 -12.80 -8.22 13.26
CA TRP A 23 -12.11 -9.20 12.41
C TRP A 23 -11.72 -8.65 11.03
N ASN A 24 -12.28 -7.51 10.60
CA ASN A 24 -11.91 -6.86 9.35
C ASN A 24 -10.50 -6.24 9.41
N PHE A 25 -9.95 -5.94 10.59
CA PHE A 25 -8.64 -5.27 10.68
C PHE A 25 -7.50 -6.09 10.05
N GLY A 26 -7.59 -7.42 10.03
CA GLY A 26 -6.60 -8.26 9.36
C GLY A 26 -6.53 -7.99 7.85
N SER A 27 -7.67 -7.99 7.16
CA SER A 27 -7.71 -7.72 5.72
C SER A 27 -7.40 -6.26 5.41
N LEU A 28 -7.86 -5.31 6.23
CA LEU A 28 -7.51 -3.90 6.09
C LEU A 28 -5.99 -3.67 6.18
N LEU A 29 -5.30 -4.34 7.11
CA LEU A 29 -3.83 -4.26 7.22
C LEU A 29 -3.15 -4.84 5.99
N GLY A 30 -3.65 -5.95 5.45
CA GLY A 30 -3.15 -6.52 4.20
C GLY A 30 -3.29 -5.56 3.01
N VAL A 31 -4.45 -4.92 2.88
CA VAL A 31 -4.69 -3.89 1.85
C VAL A 31 -3.80 -2.67 2.07
N CYS A 32 -3.68 -2.19 3.31
CA CYS A 32 -2.81 -1.07 3.67
C CYS A 32 -1.35 -1.34 3.27
N LEU A 33 -0.82 -2.52 3.60
CA LEU A 33 0.53 -2.93 3.20
C LEU A 33 0.69 -2.93 1.68
N GLY A 34 -0.29 -3.49 0.95
CA GLY A 34 -0.29 -3.47 -0.51
C GLY A 34 -0.25 -2.05 -1.08
N VAL A 35 -1.08 -1.15 -0.57
CA VAL A 35 -1.10 0.27 -0.96
C VAL A 35 0.23 0.94 -0.66
N GLN A 36 0.84 0.71 0.52
CA GLN A 36 2.11 1.33 0.90
C GLN A 36 3.28 0.85 0.05
N ILE A 37 3.35 -0.44 -0.27
CA ILE A 37 4.40 -0.98 -1.16
C ILE A 37 4.27 -0.38 -2.55
N LEU A 38 3.06 -0.37 -3.12
CA LEU A 38 2.83 0.15 -4.47
C LEU A 38 3.14 1.65 -4.53
N THR A 39 2.50 2.46 -3.69
CA THR A 39 2.73 3.92 -3.68
C THR A 39 4.17 4.27 -3.36
N GLY A 40 4.79 3.59 -2.40
CA GLY A 40 6.19 3.79 -2.02
C GLY A 40 7.17 3.48 -3.15
N LEU A 41 6.92 2.41 -3.92
CA LEU A 41 7.71 2.07 -5.10
C LEU A 41 7.64 3.18 -6.17
N PHE A 42 6.44 3.69 -6.46
CA PHE A 42 6.29 4.78 -7.43
C PHE A 42 6.95 6.09 -6.96
N LEU A 43 6.85 6.41 -5.66
CA LEU A 43 7.54 7.57 -5.09
C LEU A 43 9.07 7.42 -5.16
N ALA A 44 9.59 6.22 -4.89
CA ALA A 44 11.02 5.95 -4.92
C ALA A 44 11.64 6.15 -6.32
N MET A 45 10.88 5.94 -7.40
CA MET A 45 11.34 6.20 -8.77
C MET A 45 11.63 7.69 -9.06
N HIS A 46 11.07 8.61 -8.25
CA HIS A 46 11.22 10.06 -8.42
C HIS A 46 11.94 10.74 -7.24
N TYR A 47 12.20 10.01 -6.16
CA TYR A 47 12.86 10.53 -4.97
C TYR A 47 14.39 10.49 -5.11
N THR A 48 15.09 11.47 -4.53
CA THR A 48 16.55 11.47 -4.41
C THR A 48 16.95 11.53 -2.94
N SER A 49 17.80 10.59 -2.49
CA SER A 49 18.15 10.44 -1.07
C SER A 49 19.25 11.39 -0.58
N ASP A 50 19.87 12.16 -1.47
CA ASP A 50 20.92 13.12 -1.11
C ASP A 50 20.34 14.30 -0.31
N THR A 51 21.00 14.66 0.79
CA THR A 51 20.49 15.68 1.73
C THR A 51 20.28 17.06 1.10
N ALA A 52 21.03 17.43 0.06
CA ALA A 52 20.87 18.71 -0.62
C ALA A 52 19.65 18.73 -1.56
N THR A 53 19.16 17.57 -1.98
CA THR A 53 18.09 17.44 -2.99
C THR A 53 16.83 16.72 -2.49
N ALA A 54 16.88 16.08 -1.32
CA ALA A 54 15.78 15.28 -0.77
C ALA A 54 14.46 16.05 -0.70
N PHE A 55 14.46 17.25 -0.12
CA PHE A 55 13.25 18.08 -0.04
C PHE A 55 12.75 18.50 -1.43
N ASN A 56 13.65 18.96 -2.30
CA ASN A 56 13.32 19.39 -3.65
C ASN A 56 12.71 18.24 -4.47
N SER A 57 13.21 17.00 -4.31
CA SER A 57 12.66 15.84 -5.00
C SER A 57 11.21 15.52 -4.58
N VAL A 58 10.86 15.72 -3.30
CA VAL A 58 9.47 15.60 -2.83
C VAL A 58 8.59 16.71 -3.42
N THR A 59 9.10 17.93 -3.52
CA THR A 59 8.35 19.02 -4.17
C THR A 59 8.13 18.79 -5.66
N HIS A 60 9.12 18.22 -6.35
CA HIS A 60 9.02 17.81 -7.75
C HIS A 60 7.98 16.70 -7.94
N ILE A 61 7.95 15.69 -7.05
CA ILE A 61 6.90 14.67 -7.05
C ILE A 61 5.50 15.31 -6.96
N CYS A 62 5.30 16.27 -6.05
CA CYS A 62 3.97 16.85 -5.86
C CYS A 62 3.52 17.77 -7.01
N ARG A 63 4.45 18.42 -7.71
CA ARG A 63 4.12 19.47 -8.70
C ARG A 63 4.27 19.04 -10.15
N ASP A 64 5.27 18.22 -10.43
CA ASP A 64 5.74 17.98 -11.80
C ASP A 64 5.50 16.53 -12.25
N VAL A 65 5.34 15.58 -11.30
CA VAL A 65 4.96 14.19 -11.62
C VAL A 65 3.44 14.08 -11.75
N ASN A 66 2.96 13.47 -12.85
CA ASN A 66 1.54 13.20 -13.08
C ASN A 66 0.94 12.41 -11.91
N TYR A 67 -0.10 12.96 -11.27
CA TYR A 67 -0.72 12.40 -10.06
C TYR A 67 0.24 12.17 -8.88
N GLY A 68 1.44 12.76 -8.91
CA GLY A 68 2.43 12.56 -7.85
C GLY A 68 1.97 13.12 -6.49
N TRP A 69 1.17 14.20 -6.48
CA TRP A 69 0.51 14.69 -5.27
C TRP A 69 -0.40 13.62 -4.65
N LEU A 70 -1.22 12.95 -5.47
CA LEU A 70 -2.14 11.90 -5.02
C LEU A 70 -1.36 10.72 -4.44
N LEU A 71 -0.32 10.26 -5.14
CA LEU A 71 0.56 9.18 -4.65
C LEU A 71 1.23 9.56 -3.33
N ARG A 72 1.72 10.80 -3.21
CA ARG A 72 2.39 11.26 -1.98
C ARG A 72 1.44 11.31 -0.79
N TYR A 73 0.21 11.79 -0.99
CA TYR A 73 -0.78 11.86 0.08
C TYR A 73 -1.33 10.48 0.46
N LEU A 74 -1.55 9.58 -0.51
CA LEU A 74 -1.93 8.19 -0.23
C LEU A 74 -0.84 7.44 0.53
N HIS A 75 0.43 7.70 0.26
CA HIS A 75 1.52 7.07 1.00
C HIS A 75 1.72 7.65 2.41
N ALA A 76 1.32 8.91 2.62
CA ALA A 76 1.51 9.63 3.87
C ALA A 76 0.44 9.34 4.92
N ASN A 77 -0.80 9.06 4.49
CA ASN A 77 -1.98 8.87 5.34
C ASN A 77 -2.40 7.41 5.37
#